data_AF-A0A5K3G330-F1
#
_entry.id   AF-A0A5K3G330-F1
#
_cell.length_a   1.000
_cell.length_b   1.000
_cell.length_c   1.000
_cell.angle_alpha   90.00
_cell.angle_beta   90.00
_cell.angle_gamma   90.00
#
_symmetry.space_group_name_H-M   'P 1'
#
loop_
_entity.id
_entity.type
_entity.pdbx_description
1 polymer ?
#
loop_
_entity_poly.entity_id
_entity_poly.type
_entity_poly.pdbx_seq_one_letter_code
_entity_poly.pdbx_strand_id
1 'polypeptide(L)'
;GNRLKIVDRLKNIFKLSQGEYVAPEKVEQVYSQTPLVNQVFVDGSPLRSYPVALVVPNGDALATALNSLYWSRMGAVNGNQKASRQSTSRVPGGDDGTSGKFWVRGKFVTLAELCNDAEAERII
;
A
#
# COMPACT_ATOMS: atom_id res chain seq x y z
N GLY A 1 -8.36 -33.81 -22.21
CA GLY A 1 -7.63 -32.62 -22.69
C GLY A 1 -6.64 -32.21 -21.63
N ASN A 2 -5.36 -32.33 -21.91
CA ASN A 2 -4.29 -32.15 -20.91
C ASN A 2 -4.02 -30.65 -20.75
N ARG A 3 -4.42 -30.07 -19.61
CA ARG A 3 -4.18 -28.66 -19.29
C ARG A 3 -3.06 -28.59 -18.26
N LEU A 4 -1.92 -28.06 -18.68
CA LEU A 4 -0.80 -27.72 -17.80
C LEU A 4 -0.94 -26.26 -17.39
N LYS A 5 -0.64 -25.96 -16.12
CA LYS A 5 -0.62 -24.60 -15.59
C LYS A 5 0.68 -24.37 -14.83
N ILE A 6 1.37 -23.30 -15.20
CA ILE A 6 2.58 -22.84 -14.51
C ILE A 6 2.14 -22.20 -13.18
N VAL A 7 2.84 -22.54 -12.10
CA VAL A 7 2.50 -22.06 -10.74
C VAL A 7 3.63 -21.19 -10.18
N ASP A 8 4.85 -21.71 -10.11
CA ASP A 8 6.04 -20.99 -9.62
C ASP A 8 7.31 -21.82 -9.97
N ARG A 9 8.49 -21.27 -9.71
CA ARG A 9 9.77 -22.00 -9.76
C ARG A 9 9.94 -22.88 -8.51
N LEU A 10 10.39 -24.12 -8.71
CA LEU A 10 10.56 -25.10 -7.61
C LEU A 10 11.40 -24.57 -6.43
N LYS A 11 12.43 -23.77 -6.71
CA LYS A 11 13.34 -23.21 -5.70
C LYS A 11 12.79 -21.95 -5.00
N ASN A 12 11.71 -21.38 -5.51
CA ASN A 12 11.16 -20.11 -5.03
C ASN A 12 9.92 -20.32 -4.15
N ILE A 13 9.29 -21.50 -4.22
CA ILE A 13 8.25 -21.90 -3.28
C ILE A 13 8.89 -22.24 -1.92
N PHE A 14 8.34 -21.70 -0.84
CA PHE A 14 8.77 -21.99 0.53
C PHE A 14 7.64 -22.55 1.38
N LYS A 15 8.01 -23.24 2.47
CA LYS A 15 7.08 -23.85 3.42
C LYS A 15 7.05 -23.04 4.72
N LEU A 16 5.86 -22.78 5.25
CA LEU A 16 5.65 -22.13 6.54
C LEU A 16 5.56 -23.15 7.68
N SER A 17 5.67 -22.69 8.93
CA SER A 17 5.72 -23.55 10.11
C SER A 17 4.48 -24.42 10.30
N GLN A 18 3.32 -23.99 9.82
CA GLN A 18 2.05 -24.72 9.87
C GLN A 18 1.94 -25.83 8.81
N GLY A 19 2.91 -25.94 7.89
CA GLY A 19 2.89 -26.97 6.85
C GLY A 19 2.48 -26.50 5.46
N GLU A 20 1.95 -25.28 5.34
CA GLU A 20 1.49 -24.70 4.07
C GLU A 20 2.66 -24.23 3.19
N TYR A 21 2.51 -24.39 1.88
CA TYR A 21 3.46 -23.90 0.90
C TYR A 21 2.96 -22.61 0.25
N VAL A 22 3.85 -21.64 0.11
CA VAL A 22 3.56 -20.34 -0.50
C VAL A 22 4.35 -20.21 -1.79
N ALA A 23 3.64 -19.80 -2.85
CA ALA A 23 4.21 -19.45 -4.14
C ALA A 23 4.33 -17.91 -4.22
N PRO A 24 5.51 -17.33 -3.91
CA PRO A 24 5.68 -15.89 -3.86
C PRO A 24 5.38 -15.20 -5.20
N GLU A 25 5.72 -15.80 -6.35
CA GLU A 25 5.49 -15.16 -7.67
C GLU A 25 4.01 -14.83 -7.89
N LYS A 26 3.13 -15.74 -7.47
CA LYS A 26 1.69 -15.52 -7.57
C LYS A 26 1.21 -14.39 -6.65
N VAL A 27 1.74 -14.32 -5.44
CA VAL A 27 1.37 -13.30 -4.46
C VAL A 27 1.87 -11.93 -4.92
N GLU A 28 3.13 -11.84 -5.33
CA GLU A 28 3.75 -10.64 -5.90
C GLU A 28 2.99 -10.14 -7.13
N GLN A 29 2.58 -11.03 -8.04
CA GLN A 29 1.81 -10.67 -9.22
C GLN A 29 0.45 -10.06 -8.87
N VAL A 30 -0.22 -10.55 -7.82
CA VAL A 30 -1.50 -9.97 -7.37
C VAL A 30 -1.28 -8.57 -6.81
N TYR A 31 -0.27 -8.38 -5.95
CA TYR A 31 0.01 -7.06 -5.38
C TYR A 31 0.58 -6.07 -6.41
N SER A 32 1.30 -6.53 -7.43
CA SER A 32 1.81 -5.66 -8.49
C SER A 32 0.70 -5.11 -9.40
N GLN A 33 -0.54 -5.61 -9.31
CA GLN A 33 -1.67 -5.07 -10.09
C GLN A 33 -2.24 -3.78 -9.50
N THR A 34 -1.97 -3.46 -8.22
CA THR A 34 -2.44 -2.21 -7.64
C THR A 34 -1.54 -1.04 -8.03
N PRO A 35 -2.10 0.13 -8.38
CA PRO A 35 -1.29 1.32 -8.68
C PRO A 35 -0.54 1.87 -7.46
N LEU A 36 -0.81 1.33 -6.26
CA LEU A 36 -0.17 1.74 -5.01
C LEU A 36 1.22 1.10 -4.81
N VAL A 37 1.56 0.06 -5.56
CA VAL A 37 2.79 -0.71 -5.38
C VAL A 37 3.65 -0.59 -6.63
N ASN A 38 4.89 -0.10 -6.49
CA ASN A 38 5.87 -0.08 -7.57
C ASN A 38 6.63 -1.41 -7.66
N GLN A 39 7.04 -1.96 -6.51
CA GLN A 39 7.75 -3.24 -6.42
C GLN A 39 7.32 -3.98 -5.16
N VAL A 40 7.29 -5.31 -5.23
CA VAL A 40 7.01 -6.18 -4.10
C VAL A 40 7.88 -7.41 -4.18
N PHE A 41 8.44 -7.81 -3.04
CA PHE A 41 9.21 -9.03 -2.87
C PHE A 41 8.68 -9.78 -1.66
N VAL A 42 8.27 -11.03 -1.84
CA VAL A 42 7.65 -11.86 -0.80
C VAL A 42 8.63 -12.96 -0.39
N ASP A 43 8.83 -13.10 0.92
CA ASP A 43 9.66 -14.14 1.50
C ASP A 43 8.98 -14.76 2.73
N GLY A 44 9.46 -15.91 3.18
CA GLY A 44 8.93 -16.56 4.36
C GLY A 44 9.93 -17.50 5.00
N SER A 45 9.82 -17.61 6.33
CA SER A 45 10.65 -18.50 7.13
C SER A 45 9.88 -19.77 7.50
N PRO A 46 10.51 -20.96 7.45
CA PRO A 46 9.90 -22.19 7.94
C PRO A 46 9.64 -22.18 9.46
N LEU A 47 10.19 -21.22 10.19
CA LEU A 47 9.97 -21.03 11.63
C LEU A 47 8.78 -20.13 11.94
N ARG A 48 8.17 -19.51 10.93
CA ARG A 48 7.06 -18.56 11.06
C ARG A 48 5.83 -19.11 10.36
N SER A 49 4.65 -18.79 10.89
CA SER A 49 3.39 -19.22 10.30
C SER A 49 2.84 -18.27 9.23
N TYR A 50 3.61 -17.23 8.90
CA TYR A 50 3.23 -16.15 7.99
C TYR A 50 4.41 -15.78 7.09
N PRO A 51 4.14 -15.41 5.82
CA PRO A 51 5.13 -14.76 4.97
C PRO A 51 5.25 -13.28 5.34
N VAL A 52 6.33 -12.67 4.87
CA VAL A 52 6.58 -11.23 4.96
C VAL A 52 6.82 -10.69 3.55
N ALA A 53 6.62 -9.39 3.36
CA ALA A 53 6.84 -8.74 2.08
C ALA A 53 7.61 -7.42 2.25
N LEU A 54 8.56 -7.18 1.35
CA LEU A 54 9.18 -5.88 1.15
C LEU A 54 8.45 -5.18 0.01
N VAL A 55 7.86 -4.03 0.30
CA VAL A 55 7.03 -3.28 -0.66
C VAL A 55 7.65 -1.91 -0.89
N VAL A 56 7.89 -1.57 -2.15
CA VAL A 56 8.20 -0.21 -2.58
C VAL A 56 6.88 0.42 -3.04
N PRO A 57 6.29 1.33 -2.25
CA PRO A 57 5.05 1.98 -2.63
C PRO A 57 5.26 3.00 -3.75
N ASN A 58 4.20 3.25 -4.52
CA ASN A 58 4.10 4.42 -5.40
C ASN A 58 3.77 5.65 -4.56
N GLY A 59 4.74 6.55 -4.35
CA GLY A 59 4.58 7.72 -3.49
C GLY A 59 3.39 8.60 -3.86
N ASP A 60 3.25 8.94 -5.15
CA ASP A 60 2.20 9.85 -5.63
C ASP A 60 0.80 9.24 -5.50
N ALA A 61 0.66 7.97 -5.92
CA ALA A 61 -0.61 7.25 -5.84
C ALA A 61 -1.01 6.98 -4.38
N LEU A 62 -0.03 6.66 -3.52
CA LEU A 62 -0.24 6.45 -2.10
C LEU A 62 -0.66 7.74 -1.39
N ALA A 63 0.01 8.86 -1.67
CA ALA A 63 -0.32 10.15 -1.08
C ALA A 63 -1.75 10.57 -1.44
N THR A 64 -2.10 10.42 -2.72
CA THR A 64 -3.45 10.72 -3.22
C THR A 64 -4.50 9.84 -2.52
N ALA A 65 -4.25 8.53 -2.43
CA ALA A 65 -5.16 7.59 -1.78
C ALA A 65 -5.35 7.93 -0.29
N LEU A 66 -4.27 8.15 0.46
CA LEU A 66 -4.33 8.47 1.89
C LEU A 66 -5.05 9.79 2.16
N ASN A 67 -4.76 10.83 1.37
CA ASN A 67 -5.42 12.13 1.51
C ASN A 67 -6.93 12.03 1.21
N SER A 68 -7.32 11.27 0.19
CA SER A 68 -8.75 11.04 -0.11
C SER A 68 -9.48 10.31 1.01
N LEU A 69 -8.88 9.24 1.56
CA LEU A 69 -9.46 8.46 2.66
C LEU A 69 -9.64 9.29 3.93
N TYR A 70 -8.65 10.12 4.26
CA TYR A 70 -8.69 10.98 5.43
C TYR A 70 -9.84 11.98 5.36
N TRP A 71 -10.02 12.66 4.22
CA TRP A 71 -11.10 13.63 4.04
C TRP A 71 -12.49 12.97 4.05
N SER A 72 -12.64 11.80 3.41
CA SER A 72 -13.88 11.03 3.48
C SER A 72 -14.22 10.63 4.93
N ARG A 73 -13.21 10.23 5.72
CA ARG A 73 -13.41 9.84 7.12
C ARG A 73 -13.79 11.04 8.01
N MET A 74 -13.21 12.22 7.79
CA MET A 74 -13.59 13.42 8.53
C MET A 74 -14.98 13.96 8.13
N GLY A 75 -15.32 13.92 6.84
CA GLY A 75 -16.64 14.33 6.34
C GLY A 75 -17.78 13.45 6.88
N ALA A 76 -17.51 12.17 7.15
CA ALA A 76 -18.47 11.25 7.75
C ALA A 76 -18.72 11.51 9.25
N VAL A 77 -17.75 12.06 9.97
CA VAL A 77 -17.88 12.41 11.40
C VAL A 77 -18.70 13.70 11.59
N ASN A 78 -18.62 14.63 10.65
CA ASN A 78 -19.40 15.89 10.67
C ASN A 78 -20.70 15.77 9.86
N GLY A 79 -21.52 14.77 10.20
CA GLY A 79 -22.83 14.53 9.58
C GLY A 79 -23.80 15.69 9.74
N ASN A 80 -23.77 16.66 8.82
CA ASN A 80 -24.92 17.34 8.23
C ASN A 80 -24.43 18.50 7.35
N GLN A 81 -24.09 18.25 6.09
CA GLN A 81 -24.36 19.21 5.03
C GLN A 81 -24.34 18.50 3.67
N LYS A 82 -25.44 18.73 2.96
CA LYS A 82 -25.86 18.06 1.74
C LYS A 82 -24.75 18.09 0.69
N ALA A 83 -24.38 16.91 0.18
CA ALA A 83 -23.58 16.77 -1.03
C ALA A 83 -24.39 17.32 -2.22
N SER A 84 -24.30 18.63 -2.47
CA SER A 84 -24.68 19.17 -3.77
C SER A 84 -23.57 18.77 -4.76
N ARG A 85 -24.00 18.06 -5.80
CA ARG A 85 -23.19 17.74 -6.96
C ARG A 85 -22.75 19.04 -7.61
N GLN A 86 -21.55 19.50 -7.32
CA GLN A 86 -20.89 20.48 -8.18
C GLN A 86 -19.41 20.14 -8.32
N SER A 87 -19.09 19.67 -9.52
CA SER A 87 -17.78 19.62 -10.11
C SER A 87 -16.97 20.87 -9.78
N THR A 88 -15.80 20.70 -9.18
CA THR A 88 -14.51 21.21 -9.67
C THR A 88 -13.40 20.67 -8.76
N SER A 89 -12.55 19.87 -9.38
CA SER A 89 -11.17 19.63 -8.98
C SER A 89 -10.49 20.91 -8.54
N ARG A 90 -10.31 21.11 -7.24
CA ARG A 90 -9.27 21.98 -6.70
C ARG A 90 -8.60 21.26 -5.53
N VAL A 91 -7.70 20.36 -5.89
CA VAL A 91 -6.48 20.16 -5.09
C VAL A 91 -5.88 21.57 -4.96
N PRO A 92 -5.58 22.09 -3.76
CA PRO A 92 -4.90 23.37 -3.63
C PRO A 92 -3.60 23.31 -4.41
N GLY A 93 -3.58 23.97 -5.58
CA GLY A 93 -2.39 24.13 -6.38
C GLY A 93 -1.46 25.09 -5.66
N GLY A 94 -0.45 24.53 -5.02
CA GLY A 94 0.81 25.20 -4.75
C GLY A 94 1.85 24.57 -5.67
N ASP A 95 2.40 25.38 -6.57
CA ASP A 95 3.50 25.09 -7.49
C ASP A 95 4.88 25.10 -6.78
N ASP A 96 4.91 24.60 -5.55
CA ASP A 96 6.08 24.43 -4.70
C ASP A 96 6.14 22.94 -4.36
N GLY A 97 7.05 22.17 -4.98
CA GLY A 97 7.69 20.96 -4.41
C GLY A 97 6.86 19.88 -3.68
N THR A 98 5.52 19.90 -3.73
CA THR A 98 4.63 19.24 -2.75
C THR A 98 4.15 17.86 -3.20
N SER A 99 4.66 17.32 -4.32
CA SER A 99 4.28 16.00 -4.83
C SER A 99 4.56 14.84 -3.86
N GLY A 100 5.34 15.04 -2.80
CA GLY A 100 5.75 13.96 -1.90
C GLY A 100 5.20 13.96 -0.46
N LYS A 101 4.18 14.75 -0.10
CA LYS A 101 3.72 14.90 1.31
C LYS A 101 2.43 14.12 1.62
N PHE A 102 2.44 13.38 2.74
CA PHE A 102 1.39 12.54 3.31
C PHE A 102 0.85 13.17 4.59
N TRP A 103 -0.47 13.16 4.82
CA TRP A 103 -1.05 13.58 6.10
C TRP A 103 -1.03 12.42 7.11
N VAL A 104 -0.17 12.50 8.12
CA VAL A 104 0.02 11.47 9.14
C VAL A 104 0.05 12.12 10.52
N ARG A 105 -0.78 11.63 11.46
CA ARG A 105 -0.87 12.12 12.85
C ARG A 105 -1.03 13.65 12.99
N GLY A 106 -1.78 14.28 12.08
CA GLY A 106 -2.07 15.72 12.13
C GLY A 106 -0.98 16.63 11.55
N LYS A 107 -0.01 16.07 10.82
CA LYS A 107 1.04 16.82 10.12
C LYS A 107 1.22 16.30 8.70
N PHE A 108 1.66 17.17 7.79
CA PHE A 108 2.17 16.76 6.49
C PHE A 108 3.62 16.31 6.63
N VAL A 109 3.93 15.08 6.22
CA VAL A 109 5.26 14.48 6.24
C VAL A 109 5.62 13.97 4.85
N THR A 110 6.87 14.08 4.43
CA THR A 110 7.33 13.50 3.16
C THR A 110 7.51 11.98 3.24
N LEU A 111 7.62 11.28 2.11
CA LEU A 111 7.93 9.83 2.12
C LEU A 111 9.27 9.56 2.83
N ALA A 112 10.25 10.42 2.60
CA ALA A 112 11.56 10.33 3.24
C ALA A 112 11.47 10.57 4.76
N GLU A 113 10.67 11.53 5.20
CA GLU A 113 10.42 11.76 6.64
C GLU A 113 9.67 10.59 7.27
N LEU A 114 8.67 10.04 6.57
CA LEU A 114 7.89 8.89 7.05
C LEU A 114 8.75 7.63 7.17
N CYS A 115 9.60 7.34 6.18
CA CYS A 115 10.48 6.18 6.21
C CYS A 115 11.59 6.29 7.27
N ASN A 116 11.97 7.50 7.68
CA ASN A 116 12.99 7.75 8.70
C ASN A 116 12.38 7.97 10.10
N ASP A 117 11.05 7.92 10.26
CA ASP A 117 10.40 8.04 11.56
C ASP A 117 10.64 6.76 12.37
N ALA A 118 11.31 6.88 13.51
CA ALA A 118 11.57 5.75 14.42
C ALA A 118 10.29 5.11 14.97
N GLU A 119 9.17 5.84 14.90
CA GLU A 119 7.83 5.38 15.29
C GLU A 119 6.98 4.95 14.07
N ALA A 120 7.57 4.85 12.87
CA ALA A 120 6.87 4.42 11.67
C ALA A 120 6.18 3.06 11.84
N GLU A 121 6.78 2.14 12.61
CA GLU A 121 6.17 0.84 12.93
C GLU A 121 4.85 0.96 13.71
N ARG A 122 4.65 2.05 14.46
CA ARG A 122 3.39 2.35 15.18
C ARG A 122 2.36 3.10 14.34
N ILE A 123 2.65 3.35 13.05
CA ILE A 123 1.73 4.01 12.12
C ILE A 123 0.89 2.96 11.35
N ILE A 124 1.36 1.72 11.30
CA ILE A 124 0.64 0.54 10.81
C ILE A 124 -0.36 0.05 11.87
#